data_AF-A0A6J4PS26-F1
#
_entry.id   AF-A0A6J4PS26-F1
#
_cell.length_a   1.000
_cell.length_b   1.000
_cell.length_c   1.000
_cell.angle_alpha   90.00
_cell.angle_beta   90.00
_cell.angle_gamma   90.00
#
_symmetry.space_group_name_H-M   'P 1'
#
loop_
_entity.id
_entity.type
_entity.pdbx_description
1 polymer ?
#
loop_
_entity_poly.entity_id
_entity_poly.type
_entity_poly.pdbx_seq_one_letter_code
_entity_poly.pdbx_strand_id
1 'polypeptide(L)' 'MYNFLEQAQAAADRQNWPLLVECLQQVTAKGSKPQEQHILEQAVSLAIEALEWGDFQDRWEIAKVLPNLGNGAIAPLIA' A
#
# COMPACT_ATOMS: atom_id res chain seq x y z
N MET A 1 -16.41 2.40 -0.26
CA MET A 1 -15.09 2.22 0.38
C MET A 1 -14.61 0.77 0.35
N TYR A 2 -15.13 -0.07 -0.56
CA TYR A 2 -14.79 -1.50 -0.68
C TYR A 2 -13.92 -1.83 -1.91
N ASN A 3 -13.53 -0.85 -2.73
CA ASN A 3 -12.94 -1.13 -4.04
C ASN A 3 -11.42 -0.93 -4.11
N PHE A 4 -10.82 -0.05 -3.29
CA PHE A 4 -9.41 0.31 -3.48
C PHE A 4 -8.42 -0.77 -3.03
N LEU A 5 -8.72 -1.51 -1.96
CA LEU A 5 -7.83 -2.59 -1.49
C LEU A 5 -7.90 -3.80 -2.43
N GLU A 6 -9.09 -4.17 -2.89
CA GLU A 6 -9.27 -5.22 -3.89
C GLU A 6 -8.62 -4.85 -5.23
N GLN A 7 -8.71 -3.58 -5.64
CA GLN A 7 -7.99 -3.07 -6.82
C GLN A 7 -6.49 -3.06 -6.61
N ALA A 8 -5.99 -2.71 -5.42
CA ALA A 8 -4.57 -2.76 -5.09
C ALA A 8 -4.04 -4.19 -5.19
N GLN A 9 -4.79 -5.17 -4.68
CA GLN A 9 -4.45 -6.59 -4.84
C GLN A 9 -4.42 -7.01 -6.31
N ALA A 10 -5.47 -6.69 -7.07
CA ALA A 10 -5.52 -6.99 -8.49
C ALA A 10 -4.40 -6.30 -9.29
N ALA A 11 -3.94 -5.13 -8.84
CA ALA A 11 -2.81 -4.42 -9.42
C ALA A 11 -1.48 -5.13 -9.10
N ALA A 12 -1.27 -5.59 -7.86
CA ALA A 12 -0.11 -6.42 -7.49
C ALA A 12 -0.06 -7.71 -8.32
N ASP A 13 -1.18 -8.44 -8.41
CA ASP A 13 -1.28 -9.69 -9.17
C ASP A 13 -0.92 -9.52 -10.66
N ARG A 14 -1.17 -8.32 -11.20
CA ARG A 14 -0.85 -7.92 -12.58
C ARG A 14 0.49 -7.20 -12.70
N GLN A 15 1.24 -7.05 -11.61
CA GLN A 15 2.48 -6.27 -11.52
C GLN A 15 2.32 -4.82 -12.03
N ASN A 16 1.12 -4.26 -11.86
CA ASN A 16 0.82 -2.87 -12.21
C ASN A 16 1.07 -1.97 -10.98
N TRP A 17 2.34 -1.73 -10.68
CA TRP A 17 2.78 -0.96 -9.52
C TRP A 17 2.27 0.49 -9.49
N PRO A 18 2.20 1.23 -10.61
CA PRO A 18 1.63 2.58 -10.60
C PRO A 18 0.18 2.60 -10.11
N LEU A 19 -0.64 1.64 -10.57
CA LEU A 19 -2.02 1.52 -10.14
C LEU A 19 -2.12 1.11 -8.67
N LEU A 20 -1.26 0.20 -8.22
CA LEU A 20 -1.22 -0.21 -6.82
C LEU A 20 -0.91 0.98 -5.90
N VAL A 21 0.07 1.82 -6.27
CA VAL A 21 0.41 3.04 -5.52
C VAL A 21 -0.80 3.96 -5.43
N GLU A 22 -1.48 4.22 -6.55
CA GLU A 22 -2.67 5.06 -6.59
C GLU A 22 -3.77 4.52 -5.66
N CYS A 23 -4.03 3.20 -5.72
CA CYS A 23 -5.01 2.56 -4.87
C CYS A 23 -4.65 2.70 -3.37
N LEU A 24 -3.40 2.49 -2.99
CA LEU A 24 -2.95 2.59 -1.60
C LEU A 24 -2.91 4.04 -1.08
N GLN A 25 -2.67 5.03 -1.95
CA GLN A 25 -2.87 6.44 -1.61
C GLN A 25 -4.34 6.75 -1.28
N GLN A 26 -5.29 6.18 -2.02
CA GLN A 26 -6.72 6.33 -1.73
C GLN A 26 -7.13 5.62 -0.43
N VAL A 27 -6.55 4.46 -0.14
CA VAL A 27 -6.73 3.78 1.15
C VAL A 27 -6.23 4.70 2.28
N THR A 28 -5.05 5.29 2.14
CA THR A 28 -4.44 6.08 3.23
C THR A 28 -4.82 7.56 3.26
N ALA A 29 -5.73 8.01 2.39
CA ALA A 29 -6.11 9.41 2.27
C ALA A 29 -6.65 9.98 3.59
N LYS A 30 -6.16 11.18 3.98
CA LYS A 30 -6.58 11.89 5.19
C LYS A 30 -8.09 12.16 5.15
N GLY A 31 -8.81 11.69 6.18
CA GLY A 31 -10.27 11.78 6.26
C GLY A 31 -10.99 10.43 6.14
N SER A 32 -10.24 9.36 5.82
CA SER A 32 -10.75 7.99 5.89
C SER A 32 -11.09 7.58 7.32
N LYS A 33 -12.17 6.80 7.49
CA LYS A 33 -12.51 6.20 8.79
C LYS A 33 -11.35 5.34 9.29
N PRO A 34 -11.20 5.15 10.61
CA PRO A 34 -10.26 4.18 11.16
C PRO A 34 -10.43 2.84 10.44
N GLN A 35 -9.36 2.38 9.81
CA GLN A 35 -9.35 1.11 9.09
C GLN A 35 -9.18 -0.04 10.08
N GLU A 36 -9.84 -1.14 9.78
CA GLU A 36 -9.64 -2.38 10.52
C GLU A 36 -8.19 -2.83 10.36
N GLN A 37 -7.63 -3.42 11.41
CA GLN A 37 -6.22 -3.80 11.45
C GLN A 37 -5.83 -4.73 10.29
N HIS A 38 -6.71 -5.65 9.90
CA HIS A 38 -6.47 -6.55 8.76
C HIS A 38 -6.33 -5.81 7.42
N ILE A 39 -7.06 -4.71 7.23
CA ILE A 39 -6.95 -3.87 6.01
C ILE A 39 -5.60 -3.18 5.96
N LEU A 40 -5.12 -2.69 7.11
CA LEU A 40 -3.80 -2.06 7.21
C LEU A 40 -2.68 -3.06 6.98
N GLU A 41 -2.78 -4.26 7.55
CA GLU A 41 -1.82 -5.35 7.34
C GLU A 41 -1.72 -5.73 5.86
N GLN A 42 -2.86 -5.91 5.18
CA GLN A 42 -2.86 -6.21 3.75
C GLN A 42 -2.27 -5.05 2.92
N ALA A 43 -2.62 -3.81 3.24
CA ALA A 43 -2.07 -2.63 2.57
C ALA A 43 -0.55 -2.51 2.75
N VAL A 44 -0.02 -2.89 3.93
CA VAL A 44 1.42 -2.95 4.20
C VAL A 44 2.09 -4.03 3.36
N SER A 45 1.52 -5.24 3.29
CA SER A 45 2.06 -6.32 2.44
C SER A 45 2.16 -5.88 0.97
N LEU A 46 1.09 -5.29 0.43
CA LEU A 46 1.06 -4.77 -0.94
C LEU A 46 2.07 -3.63 -1.17
N ALA A 47 2.26 -2.75 -0.18
CA ALA A 47 3.24 -1.68 -0.25
C ALA A 47 4.68 -2.21 -0.31
N ILE A 48 4.96 -3.30 0.41
CA ILE A 48 6.27 -3.95 0.39
C ILE A 48 6.54 -4.61 -0.96
N GLU A 49 5.55 -5.27 -1.56
CA GLU A 49 5.69 -5.86 -2.90
C GLU A 49 6.10 -4.80 -3.94
N ALA A 50 5.44 -3.64 -3.93
CA ALA A 50 5.81 -2.54 -4.83
C ALA A 50 7.19 -1.94 -4.50
N LEU A 51 7.60 -1.95 -3.23
CA LEU A 51 8.95 -1.52 -2.83
C LEU A 51 10.05 -2.49 -3.31
N GLU A 52 9.75 -3.78 -3.35
CA GLU A 52 10.67 -4.83 -3.78
C GLU A 52 10.76 -4.95 -5.30
N TRP A 53 9.62 -4.88 -5.99
CA TRP A 53 9.49 -5.24 -7.41
C TRP A 53 9.22 -4.05 -8.35
N GLY A 54 8.81 -2.90 -7.80
CA GLY A 54 8.60 -1.68 -8.57
C GLY A 54 9.88 -1.10 -9.16
N ASP A 55 9.74 -0.20 -10.13
CA ASP A 55 10.85 0.59 -10.62
C ASP A 55 11.26 1.70 -9.63
N PHE A 56 12.22 2.55 -9.99
CA PHE A 56 12.66 3.63 -9.10
C PHE A 56 11.52 4.59 -8.71
N GLN A 57 10.64 4.92 -9.67
CA GLN A 57 9.53 5.83 -9.43
C GLN A 57 8.46 5.17 -8.55
N ASP A 58 8.11 3.92 -8.83
CA ASP A 58 7.14 3.16 -8.04
C ASP A 58 7.60 3.04 -6.57
N ARG A 59 8.87 2.68 -6.37
CA ARG A 59 9.50 2.57 -5.04
C ARG A 59 9.47 3.90 -4.29
N TRP A 60 9.75 4.99 -4.99
CA TRP A 60 9.73 6.32 -4.40
C TRP A 60 8.32 6.74 -3.98
N GLU A 61 7.32 6.49 -4.82
CA GLU A 61 5.94 6.85 -4.49
C GLU A 61 5.36 5.97 -3.37
N ILE A 62 5.62 4.66 -3.38
CA ILE A 62 5.11 3.78 -2.32
C ILE A 62 5.77 4.06 -0.97
N ALA A 63 7.05 4.47 -0.96
CA ALA A 63 7.74 4.89 0.26
C ALA A 63 7.04 6.05 0.99
N LYS A 64 6.35 6.93 0.25
CA LYS A 64 5.58 8.04 0.82
C LYS A 64 4.25 7.60 1.42
N VAL A 65 3.72 6.45 1.01
CA VAL A 65 2.45 5.89 1.49
C VAL A 65 2.63 5.15 2.82
N LEU A 66 3.74 4.44 2.99
CA LEU A 66 4.05 3.63 4.18
C LEU A 66 3.85 4.36 5.53
N PRO A 67 4.27 5.63 5.71
CA PRO A 67 4.02 6.35 6.97
C PRO A 67 2.54 6.49 7.33
N ASN A 68 1.64 6.50 6.35
CA ASN A 68 0.20 6.64 6.58
C ASN A 68 -0.47 5.31 6.94
N LEU A 69 0.23 4.17 6.80
CA LEU A 69 -0.26 2.84 7.20
C LEU A 69 -0.05 2.54 8.69
N GLY A 70 0.61 3.46 9.41
CA GLY A 70 0.83 3.37 10.85
C GLY A 70 1.96 2.42 11.24
N ASN A 71 2.10 2.19 12.56
CA ASN A 71 3.26 1.49 13.12
C ASN A 71 3.34 0.00 12.72
N GLY A 72 2.24 -0.60 12.23
CA GLY A 72 2.25 -1.96 11.70
C GLY A 72 3.21 -2.15 10.53
N ALA A 73 3.52 -1.07 9.79
CA ALA A 73 4.48 -1.09 8.70
C ALA A 73 5.95 -1.22 9.17
N ILE A 74 6.26 -0.90 10.43
CA ILE A 74 7.65 -0.81 10.90
C ILE A 74 8.33 -2.18 10.91
N ALA A 75 7.70 -3.19 11.52
CA ALA A 75 8.33 -4.51 11.67
C ALA A 75 8.65 -5.17 10.31
N PRO A 76 7.76 -5.15 9.31
CA PRO A 76 8.09 -5.67 7.98
C PRO A 76 9.18 -4.90 7.23
N LEU A 77 9.38 -3.60 7.49
CA LEU A 77 10.39 -2.78 6.80
C LEU A 77 11.82 -2.96 7.31
N ILE A 78 11.99 -3.54 8.50
CA ILE A 78 13.29 -3.75 9.15
C ILE A 78 13.68 -5.23 9.25
N ALA A 79 12.86 -6.11 8.68
CA ALA A 79 13.03 -7.56 8.72
C ALA A 79 14.17 -8.05 7.81
#